data_AF-A0A838WPB8-F1
#
_entry.id   AF-A0A838WPB8-F1
#
_cell.length_a   1.000
_cell.length_b   1.000
_cell.length_c   1.000
_cell.angle_alpha   90.00
_cell.angle_beta   90.00
_cell.angle_gamma   90.00
#
_symmetry.space_group_name_H-M   'P 1'
#
loop_
_entity.id
_entity.type
_entity.pdbx_description
1 polymer ?
#
loop_
_entity_poly.entity_id
_entity_poly.type
_entity_poly.pdbx_seq_one_letter_code
_entity_poly.pdbx_strand_id
1 'polypeptide(L)' 'TPTVAVDRPTVGVDIGIKELAVCSNGKVFSNPKAYGRMSKRIKRLQRSVSKKQKGSNNRKKAVSKLAKMHARIAN' A
#
# COMPACT_ATOMS: atom_id res chain seq x y z
N THR A 1 -26.61 -31.71 2.73
CA THR A 1 -26.33 -30.38 2.13
C THR A 1 -26.32 -29.38 3.27
N PRO A 2 -25.30 -28.51 3.45
CA PRO A 2 -25.35 -27.57 4.56
C PRO A 2 -26.43 -26.53 4.25
N THR A 3 -27.47 -26.50 5.08
CA THR A 3 -28.55 -25.52 5.01
C THR A 3 -27.95 -24.15 5.33
N VAL A 4 -27.75 -23.35 4.31
CA VAL A 4 -27.31 -21.97 4.47
C VAL A 4 -28.45 -21.20 5.16
N ALA A 5 -28.23 -20.77 6.40
CA ALA A 5 -29.18 -19.95 7.13
C ALA A 5 -29.57 -18.73 6.28
N VAL A 6 -30.88 -18.57 6.06
CA VAL A 6 -31.51 -17.59 5.17
C VAL A 6 -31.35 -16.15 5.69
N ASP A 7 -30.94 -16.00 6.95
CA ASP A 7 -30.87 -14.73 7.67
C ASP A 7 -29.42 -14.34 8.02
N ARG A 8 -28.56 -14.24 6.99
CA ARG A 8 -27.23 -13.66 7.17
C ARG A 8 -27.34 -12.14 7.02
N PRO A 9 -27.10 -11.34 8.08
CA PRO A 9 -27.18 -9.89 7.97
C PRO A 9 -26.18 -9.41 6.91
N THR A 10 -26.69 -8.75 5.88
CA THR A 10 -25.88 -8.12 4.85
C THR A 10 -25.25 -6.85 5.41
N VAL A 11 -23.92 -6.80 5.42
CA VAL A 11 -23.16 -5.63 5.87
C VAL A 11 -22.51 -5.00 4.65
N GLY A 12 -22.79 -3.73 4.40
CA GLY A 12 -22.07 -2.94 3.40
C GLY A 12 -20.64 -2.68 3.89
N VAL A 13 -19.65 -2.87 3.03
CA VAL A 13 -18.24 -2.66 3.35
C VAL A 13 -17.68 -1.60 2.41
N ASP A 14 -17.26 -0.48 2.97
CA ASP A 14 -16.51 0.57 2.25
C ASP A 14 -15.02 0.42 2.55
N ILE A 15 -14.18 0.33 1.52
CA ILE A 15 -12.73 0.07 1.65
C ILE A 15 -11.98 1.35 1.29
N GLY A 16 -11.20 1.89 2.24
CA GLY A 16 -10.57 3.21 2.10
C GLY A 16 -9.05 3.22 2.27
N ILE A 17 -8.43 4.32 1.82
CA ILE A 17 -7.00 4.60 2.09
C ILE A 17 -6.81 5.06 3.54
N LYS A 18 -7.80 5.77 4.10
CA LYS A 18 -7.77 6.27 5.48
C LYS A 18 -8.05 5.15 6.50
N GLU A 19 -9.10 4.38 6.26
CA GLU A 19 -9.52 3.22 7.06
C GLU A 19 -9.60 1.99 6.16
N LEU A 20 -9.10 0.84 6.60
CA LEU A 20 -9.02 -0.38 5.79
C LEU A 20 -10.42 -0.81 5.34
N ALA A 21 -11.38 -0.79 6.26
CA ALA A 21 -12.77 -1.05 5.95
C ALA A 21 -13.68 -0.34 6.95
N VAL A 22 -14.74 0.27 6.46
CA VAL A 22 -15.86 0.79 7.27
C VAL A 22 -17.08 -0.03 6.93
N CYS A 23 -17.64 -0.68 7.93
CA CYS A 23 -18.83 -1.49 7.77
C CYS A 23 -20.09 -0.67 8.10
N SER A 24 -21.19 -0.95 7.40
CA SER A 24 -22.50 -0.28 7.64
C SER A 24 -23.06 -0.50 9.05
N ASN A 25 -22.51 -1.46 9.79
CA ASN A 25 -22.81 -1.71 11.21
C ASN A 25 -21.94 -0.86 12.17
N GLY A 26 -21.22 0.15 11.66
CA GLY A 26 -20.38 1.06 12.44
C GLY A 26 -19.00 0.50 12.81
N LYS A 27 -18.68 -0.74 12.43
CA LYS A 27 -17.37 -1.34 12.70
C LYS A 27 -16.33 -0.72 11.76
N VAL A 28 -15.27 -0.16 12.34
CA VAL A 28 -14.16 0.43 11.58
C VAL A 28 -12.91 -0.44 11.78
N PHE A 29 -12.34 -0.87 10.66
CA PHE A 29 -11.05 -1.55 10.62
C PHE A 29 -10.00 -0.53 10.24
N SER A 30 -9.07 -0.27 11.17
CA SER A 30 -8.00 0.69 10.93
C SER A 30 -7.05 0.20 9.84
N ASN A 31 -6.62 1.13 8.98
CA ASN A 31 -5.57 0.83 8.01
C ASN A 31 -4.21 0.81 8.72
N PRO A 32 -3.44 -0.30 8.72
CA PRO A 32 -2.08 -0.28 9.22
C PRO A 32 -1.27 0.77 8.44
N LYS A 33 -0.95 1.89 9.11
CA LYS A 33 -0.25 3.08 8.55
C LYS A 33 1.20 2.81 8.11
N ALA A 34 1.56 1.58 7.76
CA ALA A 34 2.84 1.20 7.18
C ALA A 34 3.15 2.02 5.91
N TYR A 35 2.11 2.35 5.13
CA TYR A 35 2.23 3.10 3.88
C TYR A 35 2.88 4.48 4.06
N GLY A 36 2.64 5.17 5.18
CA GLY A 36 3.20 6.51 5.42
C GLY A 36 4.74 6.50 5.54
N ARG A 37 5.29 5.55 6.29
CA ARG A 37 6.76 5.39 6.44
C ARG A 37 7.41 4.94 5.13
N MET A 38 6.76 4.02 4.41
CA MET A 38 7.23 3.51 3.13
C MET A 38 7.19 4.60 2.04
N SER A 39 6.14 5.40 1.98
CA SER A 39 5.99 6.54 1.06
C SER A 39 7.10 7.58 1.25
N LYS A 40 7.42 7.95 2.51
CA LYS A 40 8.57 8.83 2.81
C LYS A 40 9.90 8.26 2.29
N ARG A 41 10.08 6.93 2.35
CA ARG A 41 11.29 6.25 1.85
C ARG A 41 11.34 6.23 0.32
N ILE A 42 10.22 5.95 -0.35
CA ILE A 42 10.10 6.04 -1.81
C ILE A 42 10.42 7.44 -2.30
N LYS A 43 9.84 8.48 -1.69
CA LYS A 43 10.08 9.88 -2.09
C LYS A 43 11.56 10.25 -2.02
N ARG A 44 12.28 9.78 -1.00
CA ARG A 44 13.74 9.95 -0.88
C ARG A 44 14.51 9.23 -1.99
N LEU A 45 14.13 7.99 -2.32
CA LEU A 45 14.77 7.21 -3.38
C LEU A 45 14.51 7.81 -4.77
N GLN A 46 13.28 8.24 -5.06
CA GLN A 46 12.92 8.95 -6.28
C GLN A 46 13.76 10.23 -6.46
N ARG A 47 13.88 11.05 -5.40
CA ARG A 47 14.76 12.23 -5.41
C ARG A 47 16.22 11.85 -5.67
N SER A 48 16.70 10.75 -5.08
CA SER A 48 18.04 10.23 -5.29
C SER A 48 18.29 9.79 -6.73
N VAL A 49 17.29 9.22 -7.41
CA VAL A 49 17.36 8.86 -8.85
C VAL A 49 17.37 10.12 -9.71
N SER A 50 16.49 11.08 -9.43
CA SER A 50 16.36 12.32 -10.20
C SER A 50 17.64 13.17 -10.17
N LYS A 51 18.32 13.22 -9.02
CA LYS A 51 19.58 13.99 -8.86
C LYS A 51 20.78 13.36 -9.58
N LYS A 52 20.70 12.09 -10.01
CA LYS A 52 21.83 11.41 -10.66
C LYS A 52 21.78 11.57 -12.17
N GLN A 53 22.94 11.74 -12.78
CA GLN A 53 23.12 11.83 -14.22
C GLN A 53 22.47 10.63 -14.93
N LYS A 54 21.66 10.91 -15.95
CA LYS A 54 21.06 9.89 -16.83
C LYS A 54 22.18 9.01 -17.43
N GLY A 55 21.94 7.71 -17.55
CA GLY A 55 22.92 6.75 -18.07
C GLY A 55 24.03 6.31 -17.09
N SER A 56 24.34 7.09 -16.05
CA SER A 56 25.42 6.76 -15.12
C SER A 56 25.19 5.45 -14.34
N ASN A 57 26.28 4.76 -14.01
CA ASN A 57 26.24 3.54 -13.17
C ASN A 57 25.64 3.83 -11.78
N ASN A 58 25.87 5.02 -11.24
CA ASN A 58 25.28 5.43 -9.97
C ASN A 58 23.75 5.59 -10.06
N ARG A 59 23.22 6.06 -11.20
CA ARG A 59 21.77 6.12 -11.42
C ARG A 59 21.18 4.73 -11.52
N LYS A 60 21.82 3.79 -12.23
CA LYS A 60 21.39 2.38 -12.30
C LYS A 60 21.30 1.76 -10.89
N LYS A 61 22.31 1.96 -10.04
CA LYS A 61 22.29 1.51 -8.62
C LYS A 61 21.13 2.12 -7.84
N ALA A 62 20.81 3.40 -8.05
CA ALA A 62 19.71 4.07 -7.36
C ALA A 62 18.33 3.57 -7.83
N VAL A 63 18.14 3.33 -9.13
CA VAL A 63 16.92 2.75 -9.69
C VAL A 63 16.69 1.35 -9.14
N SER A 64 17.73 0.51 -9.06
CA SER A 64 17.61 -0.83 -8.45
C SER A 64 17.13 -0.77 -6.99
N LYS A 65 17.65 0.17 -6.18
CA LYS A 65 17.18 0.38 -4.79
C LYS A 65 15.71 0.81 -4.73
N LEU A 66 15.28 1.68 -5.65
CA LEU A 66 13.90 2.12 -5.77
C LEU A 66 12.98 0.97 -6.16
N ALA A 67 13.36 0.15 -7.15
CA ALA A 67 12.61 -1.02 -7.59
C ALA A 67 12.41 -2.04 -6.46
N LYS A 68 13.48 -2.35 -5.69
CA LYS A 68 13.38 -3.23 -4.50
C LYS A 68 12.39 -2.72 -3.45
N MET A 69 12.30 -1.40 -3.28
CA MET A 69 11.32 -0.81 -2.36
C MET A 69 9.89 -0.92 -2.88
N HIS A 70 9.66 -0.76 -4.18
CA HIS A 70 8.33 -0.97 -4.77
C HIS A 70 7.90 -2.44 -4.68
N ALA A 71 8.80 -3.38 -4.95
CA ALA A 71 8.52 -4.82 -4.79
C ALA A 71 8.10 -5.19 -3.36
N ARG A 72 8.74 -4.59 -2.34
CA ARG A 72 8.38 -4.78 -0.92
C ARG A 72 7.04 -4.19 -0.48
N ILE A 73 6.43 -3.33 -1.30
CA ILE A 73 5.11 -2.74 -1.01
C ILE A 73 4.02 -3.50 -1.76
N ALA A 74 4.37 -4.07 -2.92
CA ALA A 74 3.43 -4.85 -3.72
C ALA A 74 3.19 -6.26 -3.15
N ASN A 75 4.17 -6.83 -2.45
CA ASN A 75 4.05 -8.07 -1.66
C ASN A 75 3.60 -7.77 -0.23
#